data_AF-A0A4Z0YQW9-F1
#
_entry.id   AF-A0A4Z0YQW9-F1
#
_cell.length_a   1.000
_cell.length_b   1.000
_cell.length_c   1.000
_cell.angle_alpha   90.00
_cell.angle_beta   90.00
_cell.angle_gamma   90.00
#
_symmetry.space_group_name_H-M   'P 1'
#
loop_
_entity.id
_entity.type
_entity.pdbx_description
1 polymer ?
#
loop_
_entity_poly.entity_id
_entity_poly.type
_entity_poly.pdbx_seq_one_letter_code
_entity_poly.pdbx_strand_id
1 'polypeptide(L)'
;MSSVASLLENIRYLSPKLEQDDSMKSRNKAIQLSSHITAALSRPEDGAAEMIFLVTKISIEMNLLDLIVNHGGAVTSDKVAEKYGAEELLITRILRVLASVSLLANVDDRTWQATPVTGAMAVEGVAAGYQMM
;
A
#
# COMPACT_ATOMS: atom_id res chain seq x y z
N MET A 1 -17.14 -0.54 -20.66
CA MET A 1 -16.31 -1.32 -19.73
C MET A 1 -15.92 -2.61 -20.43
N SER A 2 -14.64 -2.94 -20.52
CA SER A 2 -14.20 -4.22 -21.10
C SER A 2 -14.69 -5.36 -20.21
N SER A 3 -15.35 -6.37 -20.77
CA SER A 3 -15.80 -7.54 -19.99
C SER A 3 -14.60 -8.38 -19.54
N VAL A 4 -14.72 -9.10 -18.43
CA VAL A 4 -13.67 -10.04 -17.96
C VAL A 4 -13.25 -11.01 -19.08
N ALA A 5 -14.21 -11.51 -19.86
CA ALA A 5 -13.95 -12.36 -21.02
C ALA A 5 -13.03 -11.69 -22.06
N SER A 6 -13.28 -10.40 -22.38
CA SER A 6 -12.44 -9.66 -23.32
C SER A 6 -11.01 -9.40 -22.79
N LEU A 7 -10.85 -9.24 -21.46
CA LEU A 7 -9.53 -9.06 -20.85
C LEU A 7 -8.71 -10.36 -20.87
N LEU A 8 -9.37 -11.50 -20.61
CA LEU A 8 -8.75 -12.83 -20.68
C LEU A 8 -8.33 -13.19 -22.10
N GLU A 9 -9.14 -12.85 -23.11
CA GLU A 9 -8.74 -13.01 -24.51
C GLU A 9 -7.51 -12.16 -24.84
N ASN A 10 -7.48 -10.89 -24.42
CA ASN A 10 -6.35 -10.01 -24.67
C ASN A 10 -5.04 -10.53 -24.04
N ILE A 11 -5.10 -11.11 -22.83
CA ILE A 11 -3.91 -11.69 -22.20
C ILE A 11 -3.46 -12.97 -22.93
N ARG A 12 -4.42 -13.78 -23.40
CA ARG A 12 -4.14 -14.98 -24.22
C ARG A 12 -3.43 -14.62 -25.53
N TYR A 13 -3.85 -13.55 -26.20
CA TYR A 13 -3.19 -13.04 -27.41
C TYR A 13 -1.80 -12.46 -27.16
N LEU A 14 -1.51 -12.03 -25.92
CA LEU A 14 -0.21 -11.50 -25.52
C LEU A 14 0.78 -12.60 -25.13
N SER A 15 0.29 -13.78 -24.71
CA SER A 15 1.10 -14.93 -24.27
C SER A 15 2.24 -15.30 -25.24
N PRO A 16 2.02 -15.45 -26.56
CA PRO A 16 3.09 -15.82 -27.48
C PRO A 16 4.17 -14.73 -27.62
N LYS A 17 3.80 -13.46 -27.44
CA LYS A 17 4.74 -12.33 -27.50
C LYS A 17 5.65 -12.30 -26.28
N LEU A 18 5.14 -12.65 -25.11
CA LEU A 18 5.92 -12.75 -23.88
C LEU A 18 6.95 -13.89 -23.94
N GLU A 19 6.65 -14.97 -24.67
CA GLU A 19 7.57 -16.10 -24.87
C GLU A 19 8.64 -15.84 -25.94
N GLN A 20 8.32 -15.04 -26.96
CA GLN A 20 9.18 -14.84 -28.13
C GLN A 20 10.03 -13.57 -28.07
N ASP A 21 9.49 -12.48 -27.51
CA ASP A 21 10.19 -11.20 -27.39
C ASP A 21 9.77 -10.55 -26.07
N ASP A 22 10.62 -10.76 -25.08
CA ASP A 22 10.49 -10.25 -23.72
C ASP A 22 10.70 -8.73 -23.60
N SER A 23 10.18 -8.00 -24.58
CA SER A 23 10.15 -6.56 -24.61
C SER A 23 9.46 -6.02 -23.36
N MET A 24 10.10 -5.04 -22.72
CA MET A 24 9.57 -4.34 -21.55
C MET A 24 8.15 -3.80 -21.79
N LYS A 25 7.83 -3.45 -23.05
CA LYS A 25 6.49 -3.03 -23.47
C LYS A 25 5.44 -4.14 -23.38
N SER A 26 5.78 -5.37 -23.78
CA SER A 26 4.88 -6.53 -23.70
C SER A 26 4.68 -6.97 -22.25
N ARG A 27 5.76 -6.98 -21.44
CA ARG A 27 5.66 -7.20 -19.98
C ARG A 27 4.76 -6.17 -19.31
N ASN A 28 4.98 -4.88 -19.54
CA ASN A 28 4.16 -3.82 -18.94
C ASN A 28 2.70 -3.94 -19.36
N LYS A 29 2.43 -4.33 -20.61
CA LYS A 29 1.06 -4.56 -21.07
C LYS A 29 0.41 -5.77 -20.40
N ALA A 30 1.18 -6.83 -20.14
CA ALA A 30 0.71 -8.01 -19.43
C ALA A 30 0.38 -7.69 -17.96
N ILE A 31 1.24 -6.94 -17.28
CA ILE A 31 1.03 -6.48 -15.90
C ILE A 31 -0.25 -5.62 -15.81
N GLN A 32 -0.43 -4.68 -16.74
CA GLN A 32 -1.66 -3.87 -16.80
C GLN A 32 -2.91 -4.74 -16.99
N LEU A 33 -2.87 -5.71 -17.91
CA LEU A 33 -4.00 -6.60 -18.16
C LEU A 33 -4.29 -7.51 -16.95
N SER A 34 -3.27 -8.04 -16.27
CA SER A 34 -3.46 -8.85 -15.07
C SER A 34 -4.08 -8.04 -13.94
N SER A 35 -3.63 -6.81 -13.70
CA SER A 35 -4.25 -5.94 -12.69
C SER A 35 -5.71 -5.63 -13.01
N HIS A 36 -6.05 -5.40 -14.28
CA HIS A 36 -7.44 -5.19 -14.71
C HIS A 36 -8.31 -6.44 -14.56
N ILE A 37 -7.75 -7.63 -14.80
CA ILE A 37 -8.44 -8.91 -14.60
C ILE A 37 -8.70 -9.14 -13.11
N THR A 38 -7.69 -8.94 -12.27
CA THR A 38 -7.83 -9.02 -10.81
C THR A 38 -8.90 -8.06 -10.33
N ALA A 39 -8.84 -6.78 -10.70
CA ALA A 39 -9.82 -5.79 -10.27
C ALA A 39 -11.26 -6.08 -10.76
N ALA A 40 -11.42 -6.69 -11.94
CA ALA A 40 -12.73 -7.03 -12.49
C ALA A 40 -13.32 -8.34 -11.92
N LEU A 41 -12.48 -9.20 -11.33
CA LEU A 41 -12.86 -10.46 -10.67
C LEU A 41 -13.00 -10.31 -9.15
N SER A 42 -12.24 -9.40 -8.55
CA SER A 42 -12.30 -9.07 -7.14
C SER A 42 -13.67 -8.53 -6.77
N ARG A 43 -14.14 -8.88 -5.57
CA ARG A 43 -15.32 -8.21 -5.02
C ARG A 43 -14.94 -6.78 -4.66
N PRO A 44 -15.92 -5.85 -4.65
CA PRO A 44 -15.67 -4.49 -4.18
C PRO A 44 -15.04 -4.45 -2.79
N GLU A 45 -15.38 -5.41 -1.92
CA GLU A 45 -14.78 -5.57 -0.59
C GLU A 45 -13.28 -5.93 -0.65
N ASP A 46 -12.88 -6.77 -1.61
CA ASP A 46 -11.49 -7.21 -1.79
C ASP A 46 -10.61 -6.07 -2.34
N GLY A 47 -11.16 -5.28 -3.27
CA GLY A 47 -10.48 -4.07 -3.79
C GLY A 47 -10.30 -2.98 -2.73
N ALA A 48 -11.22 -2.89 -1.75
CA ALA A 48 -11.07 -2.00 -0.61
C ALA A 48 -9.96 -2.46 0.35
N ALA A 49 -9.79 -3.78 0.52
CA ALA A 49 -8.67 -4.35 1.28
C ALA A 49 -7.30 -4.10 0.61
N GLU A 50 -7.24 -4.09 -0.72
CA GLU A 50 -6.01 -3.71 -1.44
C GLU A 50 -5.65 -2.22 -1.30
N MET A 51 -6.64 -1.32 -1.18
CA MET A 51 -6.36 0.11 -0.92
C MET A 51 -5.73 0.35 0.46
N ILE A 52 -6.06 -0.47 1.46
CA ILE A 52 -5.41 -0.47 2.78
C ILE A 52 -3.92 -0.81 2.65
N PHE A 53 -3.58 -1.76 1.77
CA PHE A 53 -2.20 -2.16 1.50
C PHE A 53 -1.38 -1.01 0.90
N LEU A 54 -1.98 -0.20 0.02
CA LEU A 54 -1.33 0.96 -0.60
C LEU A 54 -0.99 2.07 0.40
N VAL A 55 -1.89 2.35 1.35
CA VAL A 55 -1.63 3.34 2.42
C VAL A 55 -0.55 2.83 3.39
N THR A 56 -0.55 1.52 3.63
CA THR A 56 0.49 0.85 4.42
C THR A 56 1.85 0.94 3.74
N LYS A 57 1.91 0.70 2.43
CA LYS A 57 3.13 0.82 1.61
C LYS A 57 3.67 2.25 1.62
N ILE A 58 2.83 3.26 1.39
CA ILE A 58 3.22 4.68 1.47
C ILE A 58 3.78 5.02 2.86
N SER A 59 3.20 4.45 3.92
CA SER A 59 3.64 4.72 5.30
C SER A 59 4.98 4.04 5.64
N ILE A 60 5.25 2.87 5.06
CA ILE A 60 6.56 2.21 5.12
C ILE A 60 7.59 3.00 4.30
N GLU A 61 7.25 3.41 3.06
CA GLU A 61 8.14 4.18 2.19
C GLU A 61 8.50 5.55 2.77
N MET A 62 7.59 6.19 3.51
CA MET A 62 7.86 7.41 4.27
C MET A 62 8.63 7.17 5.58
N ASN A 63 8.95 5.91 5.90
CA ASN A 63 9.53 5.50 7.17
C ASN A 63 8.74 5.96 8.41
N LEU A 64 7.43 6.12 8.24
CA LEU A 64 6.50 6.66 9.22
C LEU A 64 6.32 5.70 10.41
N LEU A 65 6.30 4.39 10.10
CA LEU A 65 6.12 3.34 11.10
C LEU A 65 7.35 3.22 12.00
N ASP A 66 8.56 3.25 11.43
CA ASP A 66 9.82 3.26 12.19
C ASP A 66 9.91 4.47 13.13
N LEU A 67 9.48 5.65 12.69
CA LEU A 67 9.44 6.84 13.54
C LEU A 67 8.56 6.61 14.77
N ILE A 68 7.34 6.11 14.57
CA ILE A 68 6.37 5.91 15.66
C ILE A 68 6.85 4.81 16.60
N VAL A 69 7.42 3.71 16.07
CA VAL A 69 7.99 2.62 16.87
C VAL A 69 9.18 3.11 17.68
N ASN A 70 10.13 3.82 17.07
CA ASN A 70 11.32 4.33 17.75
C ASN A 70 11.01 5.46 18.75
N HIS A 71 9.86 6.13 18.63
CA HIS A 71 9.42 7.09 19.64
C HIS A 71 9.11 6.42 20.99
N GLY A 72 8.75 5.12 21.00
CA GLY A 72 8.50 4.35 22.21
C GLY A 72 7.23 4.75 22.97
N GLY A 73 6.36 5.57 22.38
CA GLY A 73 5.16 6.12 23.02
C GLY A 73 4.21 6.75 22.01
N ALA A 74 3.16 7.41 22.51
CA ALA A 74 2.18 8.09 21.68
C ALA A 74 2.80 9.31 20.97
N VAL A 75 2.49 9.46 19.67
CA VAL A 75 3.01 10.54 18.82
C VAL A 75 1.84 11.36 18.27
N THR A 76 1.97 12.69 18.32
CA THR A 76 1.01 13.64 17.78
C THR A 76 1.28 13.96 16.31
N SER A 77 0.23 14.30 15.57
CA SER A 77 0.31 14.51 14.11
C SER A 77 1.20 15.71 13.71
N ASP A 78 1.25 16.75 14.53
CA ASP A 78 2.11 17.93 14.36
C ASP A 78 3.61 17.57 14.42
N LYS A 79 4.01 16.74 15.39
CA LYS A 79 5.39 16.25 15.52
C LYS A 79 5.84 15.40 14.34
N VAL A 80 4.93 14.59 13.80
CA VAL A 80 5.20 13.81 12.59
C VAL A 80 5.34 14.73 11.39
N ALA A 81 4.44 15.70 11.24
CA ALA A 81 4.45 16.67 10.15
C ALA A 81 5.73 17.52 10.14
N GLU A 82 6.17 18.00 11.30
CA GLU A 82 7.41 18.76 11.47
C GLU A 82 8.63 17.96 10.98
N LYS A 83 8.73 16.67 11.37
CA LYS A 83 9.87 15.82 10.99
C LYS A 83 9.98 15.57 9.48
N TYR A 84 8.86 15.55 8.76
CA TYR A 84 8.86 15.34 7.30
C TYR A 84 8.70 16.63 6.48
N GLY A 85 8.59 17.79 7.12
CA GLY A 85 8.26 19.04 6.43
C GLY A 85 6.93 18.97 5.68
N ALA A 86 5.98 18.18 6.20
CA ALA A 86 4.70 17.89 5.56
C ALA A 86 3.57 18.71 6.19
N GLU A 87 2.43 18.81 5.49
CA GLU A 87 1.24 19.43 6.05
C GLU A 87 0.61 18.53 7.13
N GLU A 88 0.35 19.08 8.32
CA GLU A 88 -0.22 18.33 9.45
C GLU A 88 -1.56 17.66 9.11
N LEU A 89 -2.43 18.32 8.34
CA LEU A 89 -3.73 17.78 7.97
C LEU A 89 -3.60 16.55 7.06
N LEU A 90 -2.61 16.56 6.16
CA LEU A 90 -2.32 15.43 5.29
C LEU A 90 -1.81 14.24 6.12
N ILE A 91 -0.86 14.48 7.02
CA ILE A 91 -0.33 13.46 7.94
C ILE A 91 -1.44 12.88 8.82
N THR A 92 -2.29 13.74 9.38
CA THR A 92 -3.45 13.31 10.19
C THR A 92 -4.37 12.39 9.39
N ARG A 93 -4.64 12.69 8.11
CA ARG A 93 -5.49 11.85 7.24
C ARG A 93 -4.85 10.49 6.97
N ILE A 94 -3.55 10.44 6.70
CA ILE A 94 -2.81 9.19 6.49
C ILE A 94 -2.85 8.34 7.76
N LEU A 95 -2.49 8.90 8.91
CA LEU A 95 -2.45 8.20 10.20
C LEU A 95 -3.84 7.70 10.63
N ARG A 96 -4.89 8.46 10.31
CA ARG A 96 -6.29 8.04 10.57
C ARG A 96 -6.71 6.84 9.73
N VAL A 97 -6.26 6.75 8.47
CA VAL A 97 -6.50 5.56 7.64
C VAL A 97 -5.73 4.36 8.20
N LEU A 98 -4.45 4.52 8.57
CA LEU A 98 -3.67 3.46 9.22
C LEU A 98 -4.31 2.98 10.53
N ALA A 99 -4.88 3.88 11.32
CA ALA A 99 -5.59 3.52 12.53
C ALA A 99 -6.88 2.76 12.25
N SER A 100 -7.62 3.12 11.19
CA SER A 100 -8.86 2.44 10.81
C SER A 100 -8.65 0.97 10.44
N VAL A 101 -7.41 0.60 10.09
CA VAL A 101 -7.01 -0.76 9.70
C VAL A 101 -6.17 -1.44 10.78
N SER A 102 -6.18 -0.91 12.01
CA SER A 102 -5.47 -1.44 13.18
C SER A 102 -3.94 -1.46 13.08
N LEU A 103 -3.36 -0.73 12.11
CA LEU A 103 -1.92 -0.53 12.01
C LEU A 103 -1.40 0.52 12.98
N LEU A 104 -2.26 1.35 13.56
CA LEU A 104 -1.92 2.28 14.64
C LEU A 104 -3.11 2.31 15.61
N ALA A 105 -2.84 2.54 16.89
CA ALA A 105 -3.87 2.85 17.88
C ALA A 105 -4.10 4.36 17.90
N ASN A 106 -5.35 4.80 17.81
CA ASN A 106 -5.75 6.18 18.05
C ASN A 106 -6.04 6.36 19.54
N VAL A 107 -5.12 6.98 20.29
CA VAL A 107 -5.18 7.04 21.75
C VAL A 107 -5.76 8.36 22.28
N ASP A 108 -5.77 9.40 21.45
CA ASP A 108 -6.42 10.70 21.70
C ASP A 108 -6.54 11.48 20.37
N ASP A 109 -7.18 12.66 20.34
CA ASP A 109 -7.29 13.43 19.10
C ASP A 109 -5.90 13.69 18.49
N ARG A 110 -5.77 13.32 17.21
CA ARG A 110 -4.53 13.39 16.40
C ARG A 110 -3.31 12.71 17.04
N THR A 111 -3.53 11.75 17.93
CA THR A 111 -2.48 11.09 18.70
C THR A 111 -2.49 9.59 18.45
N TRP A 112 -1.34 9.05 18.05
CA TRP A 112 -1.23 7.71 17.50
C TRP A 112 -0.13 6.91 18.18
N GLN A 113 -0.37 5.62 18.38
CA GLN A 113 0.59 4.71 19.00
C GLN A 113 0.77 3.46 18.15
N ALA A 114 1.99 2.93 18.11
CA ALA A 114 2.26 1.65 17.46
C ALA A 114 1.48 0.51 18.13
N THR A 115 0.92 -0.37 17.31
CA THR A 115 0.36 -1.67 17.72
C THR A 115 1.43 -2.76 17.55
N PRO A 116 1.21 -3.98 18.07
CA PRO A 116 2.09 -5.11 17.78
C PRO A 116 2.25 -5.39 16.28
N VAL A 117 1.22 -5.15 15.47
CA VAL A 117 1.27 -5.30 14.00
C VAL A 117 2.22 -4.26 13.39
N THR A 118 2.15 -3.00 13.83
CA THR A 118 3.11 -1.95 13.41
C THR A 118 4.54 -2.36 13.70
N GLY A 119 4.79 -2.89 14.90
CA GLY A 119 6.12 -3.33 15.32
C GLY A 119 6.66 -4.47 14.44
N ALA A 120 5.81 -5.41 14.05
CA ALA A 120 6.19 -6.49 13.13
C ALA A 120 6.49 -5.98 11.71
N MET A 121 5.78 -4.95 11.24
CA MET A 121 5.97 -4.37 9.90
C MET A 121 7.20 -3.45 9.80
N ALA A 122 7.63 -2.85 10.91
CA ALA A 122 8.85 -2.05 11.01
C ALA A 122 10.14 -2.91 11.00
N VAL A 123 10.03 -4.23 11.07
CA VAL A 123 11.20 -5.12 10.97
C VAL A 123 11.75 -5.07 9.54
N GLU A 124 13.05 -4.80 9.41
CA GLU A 124 13.76 -4.56 8.14
C GLU A 124 13.46 -5.63 7.06
N GLY A 125 13.44 -6.92 7.43
CA GLY A 125 13.13 -8.00 6.50
C GLY A 125 11.68 -8.03 5.99
N VAL A 126 10.73 -7.54 6.79
CA VAL A 126 9.31 -7.43 6.41
C VAL A 126 9.10 -6.15 5.57
N ALA A 127 9.66 -5.03 6.02
CA ALA A 127 9.62 -3.76 5.28
C ALA A 127 10.23 -3.90 3.88
N ALA A 128 11.36 -4.61 3.74
CA ALA A 128 12.00 -4.88 2.45
C ALA A 128 11.10 -5.68 1.50
N GLY A 129 10.31 -6.63 2.02
CA GLY A 129 9.34 -7.39 1.23
C GLY A 129 8.22 -6.52 0.64
N TYR A 130 7.79 -5.49 1.37
CA TYR A 130 6.79 -4.51 0.90
C TYR A 130 7.36 -3.48 -0.08
N GLN A 131 8.66 -3.16 0.01
CA GLN A 131 9.35 -2.25 -0.92
C GLN A 131 9.68 -2.91 -2.27
N MET A 132 9.84 -4.24 -2.29
CA MET A 132 10.18 -5.01 -3.49
C MET A 132 8.95 -5.45 -4.33
N MET A 133 7.73 -5.45 -3.77
CA MET A 133 6.48 -5.69 -4.50
C MET A 133 5.95 -4.41 -5.14
#